data_AF-A0A7V3Y3C6-F1
#
_entry.id   AF-A0A7V3Y3C6-F1
#
_cell.length_a   1.000
_cell.length_b   1.000
_cell.length_c   1.000
_cell.angle_alpha   90.00
_cell.angle_beta   90.00
_cell.angle_gamma   90.00
#
_symmetry.space_group_name_H-M   'P 1'
#
loop_
_entity.id
_entity.type
_entity.pdbx_description
1 polymer ?
#
loop_
_entity_poly.entity_id
_entity_poly.type
_entity_poly.pdbx_seq_one_letter_code
_entity_poly.pdbx_strand_id
1 'polypeptide(L)'
;MKKLCIILCCLFVACSNKINEDFSINYQDMHTTTEKFIVVYNANGAYGTTPIDINTYNYNDTVTVMPNTNLSKEGFIFIGWSFCSDCAQNILKPGYTFTITSSTILYACFTNEPVYSVTYCALDADSGYPPIDPNYYISGEKAYIKANTGNLTKAGYRFSGWCHQPSQTIYQPGQYITVENADIQLHAHFIPKPLTVTYRPNGANSGVVPYDGLFYDEGDTVTIAQNTGNLAIINMDGVSYCFDYWVDSSGNIYYPGCTHTMHTSLVLDACYRPYRVGDTGPAGGIVFYIKDDYSDSWRYLEAMCEDVLQTGIVWEEQIASGQYRQTGATAVEIGAGLPNTQLCIQVLGEGNYAAKVCSTISAGNYFDWHLPSKDELNILYQNKAMIGNFTSYNYWSSSESTTSKAWCQNLSTGSQNTQYKNNTYRVRAIRRF
;
A
#
# COMPACT_ATOMS: atom_id res chain seq x y z
N MET A 1 -44.08 -7.79 74.72
CA MET A 1 -44.86 -7.42 73.52
C MET A 1 -44.09 -7.96 72.32
N LYS A 2 -44.25 -9.22 71.88
CA LYS A 2 -45.32 -9.75 70.97
C LYS A 2 -45.55 -8.75 69.81
N LYS A 3 -45.32 -9.03 68.51
CA LYS A 3 -45.33 -10.24 67.65
C LYS A 3 -44.26 -10.05 66.54
N LEU A 4 -43.47 -11.02 66.08
CA LEU A 4 -43.73 -12.34 65.47
C LEU A 4 -44.26 -12.27 64.02
N CYS A 5 -43.38 -12.75 63.11
CA CYS A 5 -43.63 -13.66 61.99
C CYS A 5 -43.99 -13.17 60.56
N ILE A 6 -43.22 -13.75 59.61
CA ILE A 6 -43.54 -14.10 58.22
C ILE A 6 -43.38 -12.89 57.26
N ILE A 7 -42.47 -12.89 56.27
CA ILE A 7 -42.48 -13.78 55.10
C ILE A 7 -41.06 -14.25 54.75
N LEU A 8 -40.84 -15.56 54.93
CA LEU A 8 -39.92 -16.39 54.18
C LEU A 8 -40.79 -17.11 53.14
N CYS A 9 -40.62 -16.78 51.86
CA CYS A 9 -41.05 -17.49 50.64
C CYS A 9 -40.83 -16.47 49.52
N CYS A 10 -39.85 -16.61 48.62
CA CYS A 10 -39.86 -17.67 47.62
C CYS A 10 -38.47 -18.30 47.46
N LEU A 11 -38.31 -19.51 48.01
CA LEU A 11 -37.40 -20.50 47.43
C LEU A 11 -38.18 -21.21 46.31
N PHE A 12 -37.51 -21.34 45.16
CA PHE A 12 -37.66 -22.40 44.16
C PHE A 12 -39.07 -22.84 43.75
N VAL A 13 -39.47 -22.45 42.54
CA VAL A 13 -40.10 -23.38 41.59
C VAL A 13 -39.54 -23.12 40.19
N ALA A 14 -38.55 -23.92 39.81
CA ALA A 14 -38.39 -24.36 38.43
C ALA A 14 -38.56 -25.89 38.42
N CYS A 15 -39.71 -26.38 38.88
CA CYS A 15 -40.21 -27.71 38.53
C CYS A 15 -41.69 -27.91 38.95
N SER A 16 -42.52 -28.27 37.98
CA SER A 16 -43.87 -28.92 38.05
C SER A 16 -45.14 -28.08 37.79
N ASN A 17 -46.04 -28.71 37.00
CA ASN A 17 -47.32 -28.26 36.44
C ASN A 17 -48.53 -28.56 37.38
N LYS A 18 -49.48 -27.62 37.55
CA LYS A 18 -50.97 -27.75 37.37
C LYS A 18 -51.77 -26.53 37.91
N ILE A 19 -53.04 -26.46 37.48
CA ILE A 19 -53.91 -25.28 37.21
C ILE A 19 -54.96 -25.01 38.33
N ASN A 20 -55.61 -23.82 38.27
CA ASN A 20 -56.79 -23.24 38.97
C ASN A 20 -56.49 -22.40 40.24
N GLU A 21 -57.07 -21.23 40.49
CA GLU A 21 -58.29 -20.55 40.03
C GLU A 21 -58.21 -19.02 40.30
N ASP A 22 -59.10 -18.25 39.67
CA ASP A 22 -59.16 -16.78 39.58
C ASP A 22 -59.06 -15.98 40.90
N PHE A 23 -58.13 -15.02 40.92
CA PHE A 23 -58.27 -13.77 41.68
C PHE A 23 -57.69 -12.62 40.84
N SER A 24 -58.55 -11.85 40.18
CA SER A 24 -58.17 -10.70 39.38
C SER A 24 -57.84 -9.51 40.29
N ILE A 25 -56.56 -9.37 40.65
CA ILE A 25 -56.03 -8.13 41.22
C ILE A 25 -55.61 -7.23 40.05
N ASN A 26 -56.19 -6.04 40.01
CA ASN A 26 -55.88 -4.98 39.06
C ASN A 26 -54.43 -4.49 39.29
N TYR A 27 -53.51 -4.88 38.39
CA TYR A 27 -52.04 -4.69 38.47
C TYR A 27 -51.55 -3.25 38.24
N GLN A 28 -52.39 -2.24 38.42
CA GLN A 28 -52.03 -0.85 38.05
C GLN A 28 -51.68 0.06 39.24
N ASP A 29 -51.91 -0.33 40.50
CA ASP A 29 -51.56 0.53 41.64
C ASP A 29 -51.09 -0.28 42.87
N MET A 30 -49.78 -0.60 42.93
CA MET A 30 -48.98 -0.71 44.18
C MET A 30 -47.54 -1.18 43.88
N HIS A 31 -46.62 -0.23 43.67
CA HIS A 31 -45.24 -0.20 44.19
C HIS A 31 -44.43 0.86 43.42
N THR A 32 -44.40 2.10 43.91
CA THR A 32 -43.50 3.16 43.40
C THR A 32 -42.13 3.11 44.09
N THR A 33 -41.50 1.95 44.06
CA THR A 33 -40.06 1.78 44.29
C THR A 33 -39.59 0.79 43.23
N THR A 34 -38.88 1.27 42.20
CA THR A 34 -38.22 0.40 41.22
C THR A 34 -37.20 -0.43 41.98
N GLU A 35 -37.54 -1.69 42.27
CA GLU A 35 -36.64 -2.63 42.94
C GLU A 35 -35.38 -2.77 42.08
N LYS A 36 -34.24 -2.40 42.66
CA LYS A 36 -32.92 -2.52 42.04
C LYS A 36 -32.32 -3.85 42.42
N PHE A 37 -31.72 -4.54 41.46
CA PHE A 37 -31.02 -5.80 41.67
C PHE A 37 -29.53 -5.57 41.84
N ILE A 38 -28.90 -6.45 42.62
CA ILE A 38 -27.45 -6.45 42.86
C ILE A 38 -26.86 -7.82 42.54
N VAL A 39 -25.55 -7.83 42.25
CA VAL A 39 -24.78 -9.07 42.10
C VAL A 39 -23.75 -9.16 43.21
N VAL A 40 -23.77 -10.26 43.94
CA VAL A 40 -22.86 -10.52 45.05
C VAL A 40 -22.00 -11.74 44.72
N TYR A 41 -20.68 -11.59 44.86
CA TYR A 41 -19.74 -12.69 44.65
C TYR A 41 -19.43 -13.38 45.98
N ASN A 42 -19.52 -14.72 45.97
CA ASN A 42 -19.27 -15.58 47.12
C ASN A 42 -18.01 -16.43 46.87
N ALA A 43 -17.07 -16.42 47.83
CA ALA A 43 -15.80 -17.13 47.73
C ALA A 43 -15.94 -18.67 47.67
N ASN A 44 -17.11 -19.19 48.04
CA ASN A 44 -17.44 -20.61 48.02
C ASN A 44 -16.40 -21.49 48.74
N GLY A 45 -15.94 -21.01 49.91
CA GLY A 45 -14.93 -21.69 50.72
C GLY A 45 -13.48 -21.46 50.29
N ALA A 46 -13.20 -20.61 49.30
CA ALA A 46 -11.85 -20.16 48.99
C ALA A 46 -11.35 -19.08 49.96
N TYR A 47 -10.02 -18.93 50.03
CA TYR A 47 -9.36 -17.87 50.78
C TYR A 47 -9.22 -16.61 49.94
N GLY A 48 -9.10 -15.45 50.61
CA GLY A 48 -8.92 -14.15 49.97
C GLY A 48 -10.20 -13.32 49.91
N THR A 49 -10.25 -12.38 48.97
CA THR A 49 -11.36 -11.42 48.82
C THR A 49 -12.08 -11.62 47.50
N THR A 50 -13.42 -11.59 47.52
CA THR A 50 -14.25 -11.63 46.32
C THR A 50 -14.21 -10.29 45.59
N PRO A 51 -14.43 -10.26 44.26
CA PRO A 51 -14.66 -9.02 43.54
C PRO A 51 -15.97 -8.36 44.02
N ILE A 52 -16.02 -7.03 43.95
CA ILE A 52 -17.17 -6.23 44.34
C ILE A 52 -17.75 -5.60 43.08
N ASP A 53 -18.99 -5.98 42.75
CA ASP A 53 -19.78 -5.26 41.77
C ASP A 53 -20.49 -4.11 42.47
N ILE A 54 -20.07 -2.88 42.15
CA ILE A 54 -20.61 -1.65 42.74
C ILE A 54 -21.90 -1.19 42.06
N ASN A 55 -22.31 -1.82 40.97
CA ASN A 55 -23.45 -1.40 40.18
C ASN A 55 -24.76 -1.91 40.80
N THR A 56 -25.84 -1.19 40.52
CA THR A 56 -27.21 -1.63 40.77
C THR A 56 -27.97 -1.68 39.45
N TYR A 57 -28.72 -2.75 39.23
CA TYR A 57 -29.31 -3.08 37.95
C TYR A 57 -30.84 -2.96 38.00
N ASN A 58 -31.46 -2.62 36.87
CA ASN A 58 -32.90 -2.77 36.66
C ASN A 58 -33.23 -4.20 36.21
N TYR A 59 -34.52 -4.53 36.22
CA TYR A 59 -35.02 -5.74 35.57
C TYR A 59 -34.63 -5.77 34.09
N ASN A 60 -34.06 -6.89 33.66
CA ASN A 60 -33.55 -7.17 32.31
C ASN A 60 -32.28 -6.40 31.90
N ASP A 61 -31.60 -5.73 32.82
CA ASP A 61 -30.28 -5.19 32.52
C ASP A 61 -29.26 -6.33 32.27
N THR A 62 -28.23 -6.03 31.48
CA THR A 62 -27.13 -6.96 31.20
C THR A 62 -26.03 -6.78 32.25
N VAL A 63 -25.66 -7.87 32.91
CA VAL A 63 -24.53 -7.94 33.85
C VAL A 63 -23.33 -8.56 33.14
N THR A 64 -22.13 -8.01 33.36
CA THR A 64 -20.86 -8.63 32.94
C THR A 64 -20.17 -9.27 34.15
N VAL A 65 -19.83 -10.55 34.05
CA VAL A 65 -19.21 -11.35 35.11
C VAL A 65 -17.77 -10.89 35.36
N MET A 66 -17.42 -10.63 36.62
CA MET A 66 -16.10 -10.11 37.00
C MET A 66 -15.02 -11.19 37.07
N PRO A 67 -13.75 -10.85 36.83
CA PRO A 67 -12.63 -11.77 37.02
C PRO A 67 -12.40 -12.12 38.49
N ASN A 68 -11.78 -13.26 38.74
CA ASN A 68 -11.18 -13.53 40.04
C ASN A 68 -9.99 -12.58 40.25
N THR A 69 -9.99 -11.82 41.34
CA THR A 69 -8.93 -10.86 41.66
C THR A 69 -7.95 -11.37 42.71
N ASN A 70 -8.42 -12.13 43.69
CA ASN A 70 -7.61 -12.51 44.85
C ASN A 70 -8.08 -13.79 45.57
N LEU A 71 -9.02 -14.55 44.97
CA LEU A 71 -9.43 -15.82 45.55
C LEU A 71 -8.44 -16.92 45.21
N SER A 72 -8.06 -17.70 46.21
CA SER A 72 -7.20 -18.87 46.06
C SER A 72 -7.73 -20.05 46.86
N LYS A 73 -7.52 -21.24 46.33
CA LYS A 73 -7.87 -22.51 46.97
C LYS A 73 -6.75 -23.50 46.70
N GLU A 74 -6.05 -23.92 47.75
CA GLU A 74 -4.84 -24.75 47.63
C GLU A 74 -5.12 -26.05 46.87
N GLY A 75 -4.34 -26.31 45.82
CA GLY A 75 -4.51 -27.48 44.94
C GLY A 75 -5.62 -27.37 43.89
N PHE A 76 -6.29 -26.22 43.78
CA PHE A 76 -7.35 -26.00 42.78
C PHE A 76 -7.09 -24.74 41.95
N ILE A 77 -7.64 -24.73 40.73
CA ILE A 77 -7.60 -23.62 39.78
C ILE A 77 -9.01 -23.04 39.65
N PHE A 78 -9.11 -21.71 39.68
CA PHE A 78 -10.37 -21.00 39.44
C PHE A 78 -10.81 -21.17 37.98
N ILE A 79 -12.03 -21.67 37.77
CA ILE A 79 -12.59 -21.93 36.42
C ILE A 79 -13.77 -21.04 36.07
N GLY A 80 -14.27 -20.21 37.00
CA GLY A 80 -15.35 -19.27 36.77
C GLY A 80 -16.31 -19.17 37.95
N TRP A 81 -17.52 -18.68 37.68
CA TRP A 81 -18.58 -18.48 38.65
C TRP A 81 -19.80 -19.32 38.32
N SER A 82 -20.65 -19.63 39.30
CA SER A 82 -21.94 -20.30 39.07
C SER A 82 -23.05 -19.67 39.90
N PHE A 83 -24.29 -19.79 39.41
CA PHE A 83 -25.48 -19.47 40.18
C PHE A 83 -25.71 -20.45 41.34
N CYS A 84 -25.08 -21.63 41.30
CA CYS A 84 -25.20 -22.68 42.31
C CYS A 84 -23.85 -22.93 42.99
N SER A 85 -23.85 -23.14 44.30
CA SER A 85 -22.65 -23.42 45.08
C SER A 85 -21.98 -24.76 44.75
N ASP A 86 -22.73 -25.69 44.16
CA ASP A 86 -22.23 -27.01 43.72
C ASP A 86 -21.39 -26.96 42.43
N CYS A 87 -21.42 -25.83 41.70
CA CYS A 87 -20.69 -25.63 40.46
C CYS A 87 -20.94 -26.74 39.41
N ALA A 88 -22.10 -27.41 39.44
CA ALA A 88 -22.32 -28.63 38.65
C ALA A 88 -22.45 -28.37 37.14
N GLN A 89 -23.00 -27.21 36.74
CA GLN A 89 -23.23 -26.85 35.33
C GLN A 89 -23.19 -25.32 35.14
N ASN A 90 -23.04 -24.89 33.88
CA ASN A 90 -23.12 -23.49 33.44
C ASN A 90 -22.13 -22.56 34.15
N ILE A 91 -20.85 -22.94 34.17
CA ILE A 91 -19.77 -22.09 34.68
C ILE A 91 -19.67 -20.82 33.83
N LEU A 92 -19.96 -19.69 34.45
CA LEU A 92 -19.85 -18.36 33.88
C LEU A 92 -18.39 -17.90 33.94
N LYS A 93 -17.77 -17.73 32.77
CA LYS A 93 -16.41 -17.18 32.70
C LYS A 93 -16.43 -15.67 32.94
N PRO A 94 -15.36 -15.12 33.53
CA PRO A 94 -15.10 -13.68 33.49
C PRO A 94 -15.33 -13.06 32.11
N GLY A 95 -16.06 -11.95 32.06
CA GLY A 95 -16.45 -11.24 30.85
C GLY A 95 -17.71 -11.78 30.16
N TYR A 96 -18.26 -12.93 30.59
CA TYR A 96 -19.56 -13.39 30.09
C TYR A 96 -20.67 -12.47 30.60
N THR A 97 -21.75 -12.39 29.83
CA THR A 97 -22.91 -11.57 30.20
C THR A 97 -24.15 -12.42 30.45
N PHE A 98 -24.97 -12.01 31.41
CA PHE A 98 -26.30 -12.57 31.63
C PHE A 98 -27.31 -11.46 31.91
N THR A 99 -28.58 -11.74 31.65
CA THR A 99 -29.69 -10.82 31.93
C THR A 99 -30.14 -11.01 33.38
N ILE A 100 -30.12 -9.94 34.17
CA ILE A 100 -30.52 -10.00 35.58
C ILE A 100 -32.04 -9.80 35.73
N THR A 101 -32.68 -10.75 36.41
CA THR A 101 -34.13 -10.71 36.69
C THR A 101 -34.44 -10.66 38.18
N SER A 102 -33.43 -10.92 39.02
CA SER A 102 -33.47 -10.79 40.48
C SER A 102 -32.05 -10.61 41.03
N SER A 103 -31.92 -10.11 42.26
CA SER A 103 -30.62 -10.03 42.94
C SER A 103 -29.97 -11.40 43.01
N THR A 104 -28.72 -11.49 42.58
CA THR A 104 -28.03 -12.74 42.25
C THR A 104 -26.78 -12.92 43.10
N ILE A 105 -26.54 -14.14 43.57
CA ILE A 105 -25.26 -14.54 44.17
C ILE A 105 -24.52 -15.44 43.18
N LEU A 106 -23.26 -15.11 42.91
CA LEU A 106 -22.36 -15.90 42.09
C LEU A 106 -21.30 -16.57 42.96
N TYR A 107 -21.24 -17.89 42.93
CA TYR A 107 -20.31 -18.71 43.72
C TYR A 107 -19.07 -19.04 42.92
N ALA A 108 -17.88 -18.84 43.51
CA ALA A 108 -16.62 -19.16 42.88
C ALA A 108 -16.49 -20.67 42.65
N CYS A 109 -16.07 -21.06 41.45
CA CYS A 109 -15.90 -22.44 41.04
C CYS A 109 -14.44 -22.75 40.80
N PHE A 110 -13.99 -23.86 41.39
CA PHE A 110 -12.60 -24.30 41.42
C PHE A 110 -12.52 -25.77 41.03
N THR A 111 -11.51 -26.15 40.26
CA THR A 111 -11.25 -27.54 39.87
C THR A 111 -9.83 -27.96 40.21
N ASN A 112 -9.63 -29.22 40.55
CA ASN A 112 -8.32 -29.87 40.64
C ASN A 112 -8.04 -30.74 39.41
N GLU A 113 -8.96 -30.79 38.44
CA GLU A 113 -8.75 -31.42 37.14
C GLU A 113 -7.80 -30.57 36.27
N PRO A 114 -7.13 -31.18 35.28
CA PRO A 114 -6.37 -30.43 34.28
C PRO A 114 -7.22 -29.34 33.61
N VAL A 115 -6.62 -28.16 33.46
CA VAL A 115 -7.21 -27.06 32.72
C VAL A 115 -6.30 -26.65 31.57
N TYR A 116 -6.91 -26.04 30.57
CA TYR A 116 -6.28 -25.64 29.32
C TYR A 116 -6.62 -24.19 28.99
N SER A 117 -5.77 -23.58 28.17
CA SER A 117 -5.86 -22.18 27.75
C SER A 117 -6.12 -22.06 26.25
N VAL A 118 -6.71 -20.95 25.85
CA VAL A 118 -6.82 -20.54 24.43
C VAL A 118 -5.99 -19.29 24.24
N THR A 119 -4.94 -19.39 23.43
CA THR A 119 -3.99 -18.29 23.19
C THR A 119 -4.05 -17.82 21.74
N TYR A 120 -3.80 -16.53 21.53
CA TYR A 120 -3.85 -15.88 20.22
C TYR A 120 -2.47 -15.36 19.82
N CYS A 121 -2.07 -15.60 18.57
CA CYS A 121 -0.77 -15.27 18.03
C CYS A 121 -0.88 -14.38 16.78
N ALA A 122 0.05 -13.42 16.68
CA ALA A 122 0.08 -12.40 15.63
C ALA A 122 1.17 -12.65 14.56
N LEU A 123 1.58 -13.91 14.34
CA LEU A 123 2.80 -14.24 13.55
C LEU A 123 2.88 -13.59 12.16
N ASP A 124 1.73 -13.33 11.52
CA ASP A 124 1.65 -12.80 10.16
C ASP A 124 1.18 -11.34 10.08
N ALA A 125 1.02 -10.65 11.22
CA ALA A 125 0.57 -9.27 11.26
C ALA A 125 1.76 -8.28 11.20
N ASP A 126 1.58 -7.17 10.50
CA ASP A 126 2.57 -6.10 10.41
C ASP A 126 2.48 -5.14 11.61
N SER A 127 1.31 -5.05 12.25
CA SER A 127 1.08 -4.19 13.42
C SER A 127 -0.07 -4.69 14.31
N GLY A 128 -0.21 -4.10 15.50
CA GLY A 128 -1.24 -4.42 16.48
C GLY A 128 -0.83 -5.48 17.50
N TYR A 129 -1.78 -5.88 18.35
CA TYR A 129 -1.58 -6.93 19.36
C TYR A 129 -2.72 -7.96 19.31
N PRO A 130 -2.44 -9.25 19.58
CA PRO A 130 -3.51 -10.25 19.67
C PRO A 130 -4.40 -10.00 20.89
N PRO A 131 -5.67 -10.42 20.86
CA PRO A 131 -6.53 -10.39 22.03
C PRO A 131 -6.03 -11.37 23.11
N ILE A 132 -6.42 -11.11 24.35
CA ILE A 132 -6.09 -11.98 25.49
C ILE A 132 -7.35 -12.71 25.93
N ASP A 133 -7.26 -14.02 26.08
CA ASP A 133 -8.23 -14.81 26.84
C ASP A 133 -7.64 -15.19 28.20
N PRO A 134 -8.12 -14.61 29.30
CA PRO A 134 -7.60 -14.92 30.63
C PRO A 134 -8.22 -16.18 31.24
N ASN A 135 -9.12 -16.87 30.53
CA ASN A 135 -9.90 -17.97 31.09
C ASN A 135 -9.20 -19.31 30.95
N TYR A 136 -9.45 -20.17 31.92
CA TYR A 136 -9.10 -21.59 31.90
C TYR A 136 -10.32 -22.45 31.58
N TYR A 137 -10.10 -23.51 30.83
CA TYR A 137 -11.13 -24.42 30.33
C TYR A 137 -10.85 -25.85 30.77
N ILE A 138 -11.90 -26.61 31.08
CA ILE A 138 -11.80 -28.06 31.27
C ILE A 138 -12.08 -28.79 29.96
N SER A 139 -11.67 -30.06 29.86
CA SER A 139 -11.92 -30.89 28.68
C SER A 139 -13.42 -31.03 28.37
N GLY A 140 -13.79 -30.86 27.10
CA GLY A 140 -15.16 -30.82 26.58
C GLY A 140 -15.85 -29.45 26.66
N GLU A 141 -15.22 -28.44 27.29
CA GLU A 141 -15.79 -27.09 27.42
C GLU A 141 -15.65 -26.29 26.12
N LYS A 142 -16.58 -25.37 25.85
CA LYS A 142 -16.54 -24.47 24.70
C LYS A 142 -15.90 -23.13 25.04
N ALA A 143 -14.81 -22.78 24.38
CA ALA A 143 -14.20 -21.45 24.44
C ALA A 143 -14.76 -20.53 23.34
N TYR A 144 -14.99 -19.26 23.68
CA TYR A 144 -15.50 -18.25 22.76
C TYR A 144 -14.36 -17.54 22.02
N ILE A 145 -14.43 -17.49 20.69
CA ILE A 145 -13.38 -16.92 19.85
C ILE A 145 -13.44 -15.40 19.87
N LYS A 146 -12.35 -14.78 20.32
CA LYS A 146 -12.23 -13.33 20.52
C LYS A 146 -12.16 -12.57 19.19
N ALA A 147 -12.71 -11.36 19.19
CA ALA A 147 -12.51 -10.42 18.10
C ALA A 147 -11.05 -9.90 18.05
N ASN A 148 -10.65 -9.35 16.91
CA ASN A 148 -9.35 -8.70 16.71
C ASN A 148 -9.31 -7.33 17.42
N THR A 149 -9.45 -7.30 18.75
CA THR A 149 -9.61 -6.08 19.55
C THR A 149 -8.33 -5.26 19.68
N GLY A 150 -7.16 -5.88 19.49
CA GLY A 150 -5.88 -5.17 19.46
C GLY A 150 -5.49 -4.67 18.06
N ASN A 151 -6.46 -4.65 17.12
CA ASN A 151 -6.33 -4.09 15.77
C ASN A 151 -5.12 -4.63 15.01
N LEU A 152 -4.97 -5.96 14.95
CA LEU A 152 -3.96 -6.58 14.09
C LEU A 152 -4.22 -6.21 12.63
N THR A 153 -3.19 -5.73 11.93
CA THR A 153 -3.25 -5.36 10.52
C THR A 153 -2.15 -6.03 9.73
N LYS A 154 -2.43 -6.29 8.45
CA LYS A 154 -1.42 -6.71 7.45
C LYS A 154 -1.66 -5.94 6.16
N ALA A 155 -0.64 -5.25 5.65
CA ALA A 155 -0.77 -4.34 4.50
C ALA A 155 -1.21 -5.11 3.24
N GLY A 156 -2.30 -4.67 2.61
CA GLY A 156 -2.89 -5.35 1.44
C GLY A 156 -3.78 -6.56 1.78
N TYR A 157 -4.01 -6.85 3.06
CA TYR A 157 -4.85 -7.96 3.50
C TYR A 157 -5.92 -7.48 4.48
N ARG A 158 -6.98 -8.28 4.61
CA ARG A 158 -7.99 -8.14 5.66
C ARG A 158 -7.95 -9.34 6.59
N PHE A 159 -8.20 -9.09 7.87
CA PHE A 159 -8.33 -10.14 8.88
C PHE A 159 -9.53 -11.03 8.53
N SER A 160 -9.29 -12.33 8.37
CA SER A 160 -10.28 -13.32 7.96
C SER A 160 -10.61 -14.34 9.05
N GLY A 161 -10.06 -14.18 10.25
CA GLY A 161 -10.32 -15.03 11.40
C GLY A 161 -9.06 -15.58 12.05
N TRP A 162 -9.24 -16.63 12.85
CA TRP A 162 -8.20 -17.26 13.65
C TRP A 162 -8.01 -18.71 13.22
N CYS A 163 -6.80 -19.05 12.77
CA CYS A 163 -6.44 -20.39 12.33
C CYS A 163 -6.00 -21.27 13.51
N HIS A 164 -6.66 -22.42 13.70
CA HIS A 164 -6.29 -23.41 14.69
C HIS A 164 -5.26 -24.41 14.13
N GLN A 165 -4.04 -24.37 14.65
CA GLN A 165 -3.00 -25.36 14.31
C GLN A 165 -3.11 -26.58 15.24
N PRO A 166 -2.98 -27.82 14.73
CA PRO A 166 -2.56 -28.20 13.37
C PRO A 166 -3.71 -28.34 12.35
N SER A 167 -4.98 -28.22 12.76
CA SER A 167 -6.15 -28.51 11.90
C SER A 167 -6.29 -27.59 10.67
N GLN A 168 -5.64 -26.43 10.69
CA GLN A 168 -5.80 -25.34 9.72
C GLN A 168 -7.25 -24.81 9.59
N THR A 169 -8.12 -25.13 10.54
CA THR A 169 -9.50 -24.63 10.55
C THR A 169 -9.52 -23.16 10.94
N ILE A 170 -10.23 -22.33 10.16
CA ILE A 170 -10.38 -20.90 10.43
C ILE A 170 -11.67 -20.66 11.21
N TYR A 171 -11.53 -20.09 12.41
CA TYR A 171 -12.64 -19.66 13.25
C TYR A 171 -12.85 -18.15 13.17
N GLN A 172 -14.09 -17.72 12.96
CA GLN A 172 -14.48 -16.32 13.01
C GLN A 172 -14.66 -15.85 14.47
N PRO A 173 -14.39 -14.57 14.78
CA PRO A 173 -14.85 -13.96 16.02
C PRO A 173 -16.33 -14.24 16.28
N GLY A 174 -16.67 -14.59 17.51
CA GLY A 174 -18.05 -14.94 17.88
C GLY A 174 -18.40 -16.42 17.78
N GLN A 175 -17.56 -17.23 17.16
CA GLN A 175 -17.72 -18.69 17.16
C GLN A 175 -17.22 -19.31 18.46
N TYR A 176 -17.46 -20.62 18.60
CA TYR A 176 -16.97 -21.42 19.69
C TYR A 176 -16.03 -22.51 19.19
N ILE A 177 -14.99 -22.81 19.97
CA ILE A 177 -14.12 -23.97 19.80
C ILE A 177 -14.24 -24.87 21.03
N THR A 178 -14.35 -26.18 20.85
CA THR A 178 -14.32 -27.12 21.98
C THR A 178 -12.87 -27.33 22.41
N VAL A 179 -12.60 -27.10 23.68
CA VAL A 179 -11.31 -27.37 24.32
C VAL A 179 -11.32 -28.80 24.82
N GLU A 180 -10.36 -29.60 24.35
CA GLU A 180 -10.21 -31.00 24.72
C GLU A 180 -9.04 -31.13 25.70
N ASN A 181 -8.15 -32.11 25.50
CA ASN A 181 -7.09 -32.45 26.45
C ASN A 181 -5.76 -31.69 26.22
N ALA A 182 -5.80 -30.47 25.66
CA ALA A 182 -4.61 -29.67 25.38
C ALA A 182 -4.90 -28.16 25.26
N ASP A 183 -3.87 -27.34 25.47
CA ASP A 183 -3.91 -25.91 25.15
C ASP A 183 -4.14 -25.69 23.66
N ILE A 184 -4.89 -24.65 23.32
CA ILE A 184 -5.19 -24.24 21.94
C ILE A 184 -4.41 -22.98 21.62
N GLN A 185 -3.71 -22.99 20.48
CA GLN A 185 -3.09 -21.81 19.91
C GLN A 185 -3.77 -21.44 18.58
N LEU A 186 -4.18 -20.18 18.50
CA LEU A 186 -4.90 -19.59 17.38
C LEU A 186 -4.05 -18.51 16.71
N HIS A 187 -3.79 -18.64 15.42
CA HIS A 187 -2.96 -17.72 14.65
C HIS A 187 -3.84 -16.78 13.83
N ALA A 188 -3.53 -15.48 13.82
CA ALA A 188 -4.25 -14.53 12.98
C ALA A 188 -4.16 -14.96 11.51
N HIS A 189 -5.30 -15.03 10.84
CA HIS A 189 -5.39 -15.35 9.43
C HIS A 189 -5.79 -14.10 8.64
N PHE A 190 -5.08 -13.88 7.53
CA PHE A 190 -5.24 -12.72 6.67
C PHE A 190 -5.41 -13.19 5.23
N ILE A 191 -6.38 -12.62 4.52
CA ILE A 191 -6.59 -12.85 3.07
C ILE A 191 -6.39 -11.53 2.31
N PRO A 192 -5.88 -11.58 1.06
CA PRO A 192 -5.76 -10.38 0.25
C PRO A 192 -7.11 -9.65 0.19
N LYS A 193 -7.05 -8.31 0.22
CA LYS A 193 -8.25 -7.52 -0.06
C LYS A 193 -8.73 -7.83 -1.50
N PRO A 194 -10.04 -7.78 -1.80
CA PRO A 194 -10.59 -8.39 -3.00
C PRO A 194 -10.39 -7.57 -4.28
N LEU A 195 -10.10 -6.27 -4.18
CA LEU A 195 -10.05 -5.37 -5.33
C LEU A 195 -8.61 -5.05 -5.75
N THR A 196 -8.42 -4.81 -7.05
CA THR A 196 -7.13 -4.47 -7.65
C THR A 196 -7.27 -3.32 -8.64
N VAL A 197 -6.15 -2.67 -8.97
CA VAL A 197 -6.05 -1.79 -10.14
C VAL A 197 -5.08 -2.40 -11.13
N THR A 198 -5.48 -2.53 -12.39
CA THR A 198 -4.67 -3.10 -13.46
C THR A 198 -4.53 -2.11 -14.60
N TYR A 199 -3.30 -1.80 -14.98
CA TYR A 199 -2.98 -0.92 -16.11
C TYR A 199 -2.65 -1.75 -17.35
N ARG A 200 -3.15 -1.33 -18.50
CA ARG A 200 -2.93 -1.97 -19.80
C ARG A 200 -2.31 -0.99 -20.79
N PRO A 201 -1.25 -1.39 -21.52
CA PRO A 201 -0.53 -0.49 -22.42
C PRO A 201 -1.33 -0.11 -23.67
N ASN A 202 -2.44 -0.80 -23.98
CA ASN A 202 -3.35 -0.46 -25.08
C ASN A 202 -2.65 -0.05 -26.39
N GLY A 203 -1.76 -0.93 -26.89
CA GLY A 203 -1.05 -0.71 -28.16
C GLY A 203 0.31 -0.02 -28.07
N ALA A 204 0.76 0.44 -26.89
CA ALA A 204 2.13 0.93 -26.73
C ALA A 204 3.17 -0.12 -27.14
N ASN A 205 4.17 0.36 -27.89
CA ASN A 205 5.34 -0.41 -28.35
C ASN A 205 6.66 0.14 -27.78
N SER A 206 6.56 1.13 -26.90
CA SER A 206 7.66 1.74 -26.15
C SER A 206 7.22 2.07 -24.73
N GLY A 207 8.18 2.13 -23.82
CA GLY A 207 7.97 2.40 -22.42
C GLY A 207 7.55 1.18 -21.59
N VAL A 208 7.22 1.42 -20.33
CA VAL A 208 6.84 0.39 -19.36
C VAL A 208 5.49 0.74 -18.73
N VAL A 209 4.57 -0.23 -18.75
CA VAL A 209 3.26 -0.07 -18.10
C VAL A 209 3.43 -0.07 -16.57
N PRO A 210 2.79 0.86 -15.83
CA PRO A 210 2.82 0.82 -14.38
C PRO A 210 2.21 -0.47 -13.82
N TYR A 211 2.73 -0.92 -12.69
CA TYR A 211 2.19 -2.06 -11.95
C TYR A 211 1.74 -1.60 -10.57
N ASP A 212 0.48 -1.87 -10.23
CA ASP A 212 -0.05 -1.72 -8.87
C ASP A 212 -0.12 -3.11 -8.23
N GLY A 213 0.74 -3.34 -7.24
CA GLY A 213 0.80 -4.57 -6.47
C GLY A 213 -0.04 -4.54 -5.19
N LEU A 214 -0.80 -3.47 -4.96
CA LEU A 214 -1.65 -3.32 -3.79
C LEU A 214 -3.02 -3.97 -4.02
N PHE A 215 -3.67 -4.28 -2.91
CA PHE A 215 -5.02 -4.81 -2.85
C PHE A 215 -5.89 -3.87 -2.02
N TYR A 216 -7.15 -3.74 -2.40
CA TYR A 216 -8.09 -2.75 -1.86
C TYR A 216 -9.42 -3.39 -1.45
N ASP A 217 -10.06 -2.82 -0.44
CA ASP A 217 -11.45 -3.09 -0.05
C ASP A 217 -12.37 -2.04 -0.68
N GLU A 218 -13.67 -2.32 -0.67
CA GLU A 218 -14.68 -1.33 -1.05
C GLU A 218 -14.60 -0.11 -0.11
N GLY A 219 -14.56 1.09 -0.68
CA GLY A 219 -14.40 2.36 0.01
C GLY A 219 -12.95 2.83 0.19
N ASP A 220 -11.95 1.98 -0.07
CA ASP A 220 -10.55 2.40 -0.06
C ASP A 220 -10.28 3.47 -1.12
N THR A 221 -9.37 4.39 -0.85
CA THR A 221 -8.94 5.40 -1.82
C THR A 221 -7.62 4.98 -2.47
N VAL A 222 -7.59 4.88 -3.79
CA VAL A 222 -6.39 4.62 -4.59
C VAL A 222 -5.91 5.89 -5.28
N THR A 223 -4.60 6.05 -5.46
CA THR A 223 -4.01 7.08 -6.33
C THR A 223 -3.62 6.46 -7.67
N ILE A 224 -4.14 7.02 -8.76
CA ILE A 224 -3.90 6.52 -10.12
C ILE A 224 -2.43 6.73 -10.51
N ALA A 225 -1.80 5.70 -11.09
CA ALA A 225 -0.37 5.65 -11.32
C ALA A 225 0.11 6.71 -12.33
N GLN A 226 1.29 7.26 -12.04
CA GLN A 226 2.07 8.10 -12.95
C GLN A 226 2.59 7.29 -14.16
N ASN A 227 2.73 7.93 -15.32
CA ASN A 227 3.37 7.30 -16.48
C ASN A 227 4.90 7.44 -16.43
N THR A 228 5.55 6.98 -15.35
CA THR A 228 7.00 7.08 -15.18
C THR A 228 7.78 6.18 -16.15
N GLY A 229 7.10 5.21 -16.76
CA GLY A 229 7.67 4.34 -17.78
C GLY A 229 7.66 4.90 -19.19
N ASN A 230 7.18 6.14 -19.40
CA ASN A 230 7.10 6.80 -20.71
C ASN A 230 6.41 5.96 -21.79
N LEU A 231 5.24 5.38 -21.49
CA LEU A 231 4.43 4.66 -22.47
C LEU A 231 4.20 5.50 -23.73
N ALA A 232 4.48 4.89 -24.89
CA ALA A 232 4.33 5.54 -26.18
C ALA A 232 4.02 4.54 -27.29
N ILE A 233 3.35 5.03 -28.33
CA ILE A 233 3.21 4.36 -29.62
C ILE A 233 4.16 5.06 -30.58
N ILE A 234 5.23 4.40 -30.98
CA ILE A 234 6.25 4.94 -31.87
C ILE A 234 5.97 4.47 -33.29
N ASN A 235 5.96 5.43 -34.23
CA ASN A 235 5.83 5.20 -35.66
C ASN A 235 4.59 4.38 -36.08
N MET A 236 3.40 4.86 -35.70
CA MET A 236 2.13 4.42 -36.29
C MET A 236 1.83 5.29 -37.51
N ASP A 237 2.06 4.73 -38.71
CA ASP A 237 1.91 5.41 -39.99
C ASP A 237 2.67 6.76 -40.08
N GLY A 238 3.91 6.79 -39.55
CA GLY A 238 4.75 7.99 -39.56
C GLY A 238 4.41 9.03 -38.48
N VAL A 239 3.53 8.69 -37.53
CA VAL A 239 3.19 9.53 -36.37
C VAL A 239 3.49 8.75 -35.09
N SER A 240 4.11 9.41 -34.11
CA SER A 240 4.31 8.86 -32.77
C SER A 240 3.36 9.55 -31.78
N TYR A 241 2.94 8.81 -30.77
CA TYR A 241 1.97 9.24 -29.77
C TYR A 241 2.52 9.04 -28.37
N CYS A 242 2.36 10.05 -27.51
CA CYS A 242 2.67 9.97 -26.09
C CYS A 242 1.41 9.61 -25.30
N PHE A 243 1.60 8.99 -24.15
CA PHE A 243 0.54 8.81 -23.16
C PHE A 243 -0.14 10.15 -22.81
N ASP A 244 -1.45 10.12 -22.60
CA ASP A 244 -2.25 11.28 -22.19
C ASP A 244 -2.95 11.01 -20.84
N TYR A 245 -3.76 9.95 -20.77
CA TYR A 245 -4.52 9.58 -19.57
C TYR A 245 -4.88 8.09 -19.59
N TRP A 246 -5.47 7.61 -18.50
CA TRP A 246 -6.03 6.27 -18.37
C TRP A 246 -7.54 6.29 -18.58
N VAL A 247 -8.11 5.24 -19.16
CA VAL A 247 -9.57 5.11 -19.35
C VAL A 247 -10.04 3.71 -18.93
N ASP A 248 -11.23 3.61 -18.35
CA ASP A 248 -11.87 2.31 -18.11
C ASP A 248 -12.74 1.86 -19.29
N SER A 249 -13.30 0.65 -19.20
CA SER A 249 -14.16 0.08 -20.25
C SER A 249 -15.49 0.82 -20.45
N SER A 250 -15.86 1.70 -19.53
CA SER A 250 -17.07 2.54 -19.62
C SER A 250 -16.78 3.93 -20.21
N GLY A 251 -15.50 4.24 -20.46
CA GLY A 251 -15.07 5.53 -21.00
C GLY A 251 -14.78 6.60 -19.93
N ASN A 252 -14.73 6.25 -18.64
CA ASN A 252 -14.35 7.22 -17.61
C ASN A 252 -12.86 7.50 -17.67
N ILE A 253 -12.49 8.78 -17.58
CA ILE A 253 -11.11 9.27 -17.70
C ILE A 253 -10.48 9.40 -16.31
N TYR A 254 -9.25 8.90 -16.19
CA TYR A 254 -8.43 8.96 -14.99
C TYR A 254 -7.07 9.59 -15.31
N TYR A 255 -6.84 10.78 -14.79
CA TYR A 255 -5.55 11.45 -14.94
C TYR A 255 -4.53 10.88 -13.95
N PRO A 256 -3.24 10.75 -14.34
CA PRO A 256 -2.20 10.33 -13.42
C PRO A 256 -2.13 11.18 -12.15
N GLY A 257 -2.05 10.53 -10.99
CA GLY A 257 -2.01 11.17 -9.68
C GLY A 257 -3.37 11.58 -9.12
N CYS A 258 -4.48 11.40 -9.85
CA CYS A 258 -5.80 11.61 -9.26
C CYS A 258 -6.14 10.48 -8.27
N THR A 259 -7.07 10.74 -7.35
CA THR A 259 -7.56 9.72 -6.42
C THR A 259 -8.90 9.15 -6.88
N HIS A 260 -9.13 7.86 -6.62
CA HIS A 260 -10.39 7.16 -6.90
C HIS A 260 -10.82 6.33 -5.70
N THR A 261 -12.11 6.32 -5.38
CA THR A 261 -12.69 5.45 -4.35
C THR A 261 -13.07 4.12 -4.97
N MET A 262 -12.49 3.04 -4.45
CA MET A 262 -12.66 1.69 -4.97
C MET A 262 -14.05 1.15 -4.62
N HIS A 263 -14.80 0.75 -5.64
CA HIS A 263 -16.06 -0.02 -5.48
C HIS A 263 -15.95 -1.41 -6.12
N THR A 264 -15.19 -1.50 -7.21
CA THR A 264 -14.87 -2.74 -7.92
C THR A 264 -13.41 -2.70 -8.35
N SER A 265 -12.85 -3.83 -8.80
CA SER A 265 -11.53 -3.81 -9.44
C SER A 265 -11.56 -2.92 -10.68
N LEU A 266 -10.50 -2.14 -10.87
CA LEU A 266 -10.37 -1.18 -11.95
C LEU A 266 -9.39 -1.72 -12.99
N VAL A 267 -9.79 -1.71 -14.25
CA VAL A 267 -8.89 -2.02 -15.37
C VAL A 267 -8.82 -0.79 -16.25
N LEU A 268 -7.61 -0.25 -16.39
CA LEU A 268 -7.33 1.02 -17.04
C LEU A 268 -6.47 0.81 -18.28
N ASP A 269 -7.00 1.22 -19.42
CA ASP A 269 -6.30 1.24 -20.69
C ASP A 269 -5.64 2.61 -20.92
N ALA A 270 -4.41 2.61 -21.40
CA ALA A 270 -3.72 3.85 -21.76
C ALA A 270 -4.39 4.52 -22.97
N CYS A 271 -4.57 5.83 -22.91
CA CYS A 271 -4.95 6.67 -24.03
C CYS A 271 -3.77 7.54 -24.46
N TYR A 272 -3.74 7.83 -25.76
CA TYR A 272 -2.58 8.43 -26.42
C TYR A 272 -2.99 9.62 -27.28
N ARG A 273 -2.08 10.59 -27.39
CA ARG A 273 -2.19 11.74 -28.30
C ARG A 273 -0.88 11.94 -29.07
N PRO A 274 -0.89 12.58 -30.26
CA PRO A 274 0.34 12.88 -30.98
C PRO A 274 1.33 13.67 -30.12
N TYR A 275 2.61 13.34 -30.25
CA TYR A 275 3.69 14.10 -29.62
C TYR A 275 3.66 15.57 -30.05
N ARG A 276 3.98 16.45 -29.10
CA ARG A 276 4.15 17.89 -29.26
C ARG A 276 5.53 18.29 -28.76
N VAL A 277 6.03 19.42 -29.26
CA VAL A 277 7.24 20.04 -28.71
C VAL A 277 7.00 20.36 -27.22
N GLY A 278 7.90 19.90 -26.36
CA GLY A 278 7.82 19.99 -24.90
C GLY A 278 7.37 18.71 -24.20
N ASP A 279 6.84 17.72 -24.91
CA ASP A 279 6.48 16.43 -24.30
C ASP A 279 7.73 15.62 -23.91
N THR A 280 7.61 14.79 -22.89
CA THR A 280 8.63 13.78 -22.56
C THR A 280 8.63 12.68 -23.62
N GLY A 281 9.74 12.53 -24.35
CA GLY A 281 9.96 11.49 -25.35
C GLY A 281 10.15 10.09 -24.75
N PRO A 282 10.19 9.06 -25.60
CA PRO A 282 10.23 7.66 -25.17
C PRO A 282 11.49 7.32 -24.36
N ALA A 283 12.61 8.02 -24.58
CA ALA A 283 13.84 7.80 -23.81
C ALA A 283 13.91 8.67 -22.54
N GLY A 284 12.86 9.45 -22.24
CA GLY A 284 12.80 10.36 -21.10
C GLY A 284 13.40 11.75 -21.36
N GLY A 285 13.78 12.05 -22.61
CA GLY A 285 14.19 13.39 -23.01
C GLY A 285 12.99 14.30 -23.28
N ILE A 286 13.23 15.57 -23.59
CA ILE A 286 12.19 16.51 -24.03
C ILE A 286 12.19 16.60 -25.54
N VAL A 287 11.04 16.33 -26.17
CA VAL A 287 10.83 16.51 -27.61
C VAL A 287 10.98 17.98 -27.95
N PHE A 288 11.97 18.33 -28.76
CA PHE A 288 12.28 19.72 -29.10
C PHE A 288 12.12 20.04 -30.59
N TYR A 289 11.91 19.03 -31.42
CA TYR A 289 11.69 19.19 -32.85
C TYR A 289 10.83 18.07 -33.43
N ILE A 290 9.97 18.42 -34.39
CA ILE A 290 9.08 17.51 -35.12
C ILE A 290 9.16 17.89 -36.59
N LYS A 291 9.50 16.93 -37.46
CA LYS A 291 9.46 17.09 -38.92
C LYS A 291 8.02 17.10 -39.44
N ASP A 292 7.83 17.77 -40.57
CA ASP A 292 6.56 17.80 -41.29
C ASP A 292 6.13 16.38 -41.72
N ASP A 293 7.08 15.59 -42.21
CA ASP A 293 6.88 14.22 -42.69
C ASP A 293 7.81 13.20 -41.99
N TYR A 294 7.40 11.94 -42.05
CA TYR A 294 8.25 10.81 -41.66
C TYR A 294 9.13 10.41 -42.85
N SER A 295 10.41 10.76 -42.78
CA SER A 295 11.42 10.42 -43.79
C SER A 295 12.77 10.18 -43.11
N ASP A 296 13.66 9.44 -43.77
CA ASP A 296 14.95 9.01 -43.22
C ASP A 296 14.83 8.16 -41.93
N SER A 297 13.67 7.50 -41.76
CA SER A 297 13.32 6.66 -40.61
C SER A 297 13.17 7.41 -39.27
N TRP A 298 12.89 8.71 -39.30
CA TRP A 298 12.62 9.48 -38.09
C TRP A 298 11.70 10.68 -38.38
N ARG A 299 11.07 11.20 -37.32
CA ARG A 299 10.28 12.43 -37.39
C ARG A 299 10.49 13.34 -36.18
N TYR A 300 10.88 12.78 -35.04
CA TYR A 300 10.99 13.50 -33.79
C TYR A 300 12.44 13.58 -33.33
N LEU A 301 12.82 14.68 -32.67
CA LEU A 301 14.05 14.75 -31.88
C LEU A 301 13.72 15.03 -30.41
N GLU A 302 14.32 14.26 -29.51
CA GLU A 302 14.32 14.51 -28.07
C GLU A 302 15.72 14.87 -27.57
N ALA A 303 15.78 15.70 -26.54
CA ALA A 303 17.02 16.14 -25.89
C ALA A 303 17.05 15.62 -24.46
N MET A 304 18.23 15.24 -23.97
CA MET A 304 18.38 14.95 -22.54
C MET A 304 17.98 16.14 -21.67
N CYS A 305 17.48 15.89 -20.47
CA CYS A 305 17.14 16.95 -19.51
C CYS A 305 18.40 17.50 -18.80
N GLU A 306 19.55 16.83 -18.90
CA GLU A 306 20.82 17.27 -18.32
C GLU A 306 21.98 17.28 -19.34
N ASP A 307 23.01 18.09 -19.06
CA ASP A 307 24.28 18.02 -19.78
C ASP A 307 24.94 16.67 -19.52
N VAL A 308 25.57 16.08 -20.54
CA VAL A 308 26.24 14.77 -20.39
C VAL A 308 27.38 14.84 -19.38
N LEU A 309 28.09 15.98 -19.31
CA LEU A 309 29.20 16.19 -18.39
C LEU A 309 29.18 17.60 -17.80
N GLN A 310 29.36 17.68 -16.48
CA GLN A 310 29.40 18.94 -15.74
C GLN A 310 30.67 19.78 -15.97
N THR A 311 31.72 19.26 -16.58
CA THR A 311 32.96 20.01 -16.87
C THR A 311 33.07 20.41 -18.33
N GLY A 312 32.20 19.87 -19.18
CA GLY A 312 32.42 19.86 -20.63
C GLY A 312 33.51 18.86 -21.03
N ILE A 313 33.75 18.81 -22.34
CA ILE A 313 34.64 17.86 -23.00
C ILE A 313 35.20 18.48 -24.28
N VAL A 314 36.32 17.94 -24.75
CA VAL A 314 36.88 18.29 -26.06
C VAL A 314 36.05 17.70 -27.19
N TRP A 315 36.06 18.35 -28.35
CA TRP A 315 35.50 17.79 -29.58
C TRP A 315 36.40 16.67 -30.11
N GLU A 316 37.72 16.84 -29.97
CA GLU A 316 38.75 15.85 -30.30
C GLU A 316 40.03 16.16 -29.50
N GLU A 317 40.75 15.10 -29.09
CA GLU A 317 42.13 15.20 -28.62
C GLU A 317 43.12 15.24 -29.80
N GLN A 318 44.12 16.12 -29.70
CA GLN A 318 45.17 16.26 -30.70
C GLN A 318 46.05 15.00 -30.80
N ILE A 319 46.50 14.65 -32.01
CA ILE A 319 47.52 13.60 -32.20
C ILE A 319 48.87 14.06 -31.62
N ALA A 320 49.20 15.32 -31.90
CA ALA A 320 50.36 16.05 -31.39
C ALA A 320 50.01 17.54 -31.39
N SER A 321 50.83 18.39 -30.75
CA SER A 321 50.54 19.83 -30.64
C SER A 321 50.23 20.46 -32.02
N GLY A 322 48.99 20.95 -32.17
CA GLY A 322 48.51 21.57 -33.41
C GLY A 322 48.06 20.60 -34.51
N GLN A 323 48.15 19.29 -34.30
CA GLN A 323 47.73 18.25 -35.26
C GLN A 323 46.38 17.63 -34.87
N TYR A 324 45.43 17.70 -35.80
CA TYR A 324 44.05 17.23 -35.65
C TYR A 324 43.69 16.31 -36.81
N ARG A 325 42.68 15.45 -36.63
CA ARG A 325 42.13 14.62 -37.71
C ARG A 325 41.00 15.37 -38.41
N GLN A 326 40.89 15.16 -39.72
CA GLN A 326 39.72 15.60 -40.48
C GLN A 326 38.70 14.47 -40.47
N THR A 327 37.55 14.68 -39.84
CA THR A 327 36.54 13.62 -39.69
C THR A 327 35.60 13.55 -40.89
N GLY A 328 35.45 14.64 -41.64
CA GLY A 328 34.48 14.74 -42.73
C GLY A 328 33.04 14.97 -42.26
N ALA A 329 32.81 15.09 -40.94
CA ALA A 329 31.51 15.36 -40.32
C ALA A 329 31.07 16.82 -40.53
N THR A 330 31.00 17.27 -41.78
CA THR A 330 30.85 18.69 -42.15
C THR A 330 29.40 19.15 -42.32
N ALA A 331 28.46 18.21 -42.37
CA ALA A 331 27.03 18.49 -42.51
C ALA A 331 26.52 19.31 -41.32
N VAL A 332 25.61 20.26 -41.57
CA VAL A 332 25.13 21.21 -40.56
C VAL A 332 23.63 21.12 -40.33
N GLU A 333 22.92 20.60 -41.32
CA GLU A 333 21.46 20.54 -41.40
C GLU A 333 20.82 19.67 -40.31
N ILE A 334 19.52 19.84 -40.14
CA ILE A 334 18.70 19.05 -39.23
C ILE A 334 18.67 17.59 -39.73
N GLY A 335 18.94 16.63 -38.84
CA GLY A 335 19.11 15.21 -39.14
C GLY A 335 20.57 14.76 -39.29
N ALA A 336 21.51 15.70 -39.40
CA ALA A 336 22.93 15.39 -39.60
C ALA A 336 23.67 15.00 -38.31
N GLY A 337 23.08 15.19 -37.13
CA GLY A 337 23.76 14.93 -35.85
C GLY A 337 24.27 13.50 -35.71
N LEU A 338 23.41 12.52 -36.02
CA LEU A 338 23.76 11.11 -35.94
C LEU A 338 24.87 10.69 -36.93
N PRO A 339 24.74 10.92 -38.25
CA PRO A 339 25.80 10.54 -39.20
C PRO A 339 27.12 11.26 -38.92
N ASN A 340 27.09 12.54 -38.51
CA ASN A 340 28.30 13.25 -38.09
C ASN A 340 28.97 12.61 -36.87
N THR A 341 28.16 12.25 -35.87
CA THR A 341 28.64 11.56 -34.65
C THR A 341 29.32 10.24 -35.02
N GLN A 342 28.73 9.47 -35.94
CA GLN A 342 29.30 8.21 -36.43
C GLN A 342 30.63 8.42 -37.18
N LEU A 343 30.70 9.42 -38.07
CA LEU A 343 31.95 9.78 -38.76
C LEU A 343 33.06 10.18 -37.80
N CYS A 344 32.73 10.99 -36.79
CA CYS A 344 33.67 11.34 -35.73
C CYS A 344 34.18 10.08 -35.01
N ILE A 345 33.31 9.16 -34.62
CA ILE A 345 33.72 7.94 -33.92
C ILE A 345 34.59 7.04 -34.80
N GLN A 346 34.23 6.90 -36.07
CA GLN A 346 34.98 6.09 -37.02
C GLN A 346 36.41 6.61 -37.24
N VAL A 347 36.59 7.92 -37.36
CA VAL A 347 37.90 8.54 -37.61
C VAL A 347 38.71 8.69 -36.31
N LEU A 348 38.05 9.06 -35.21
CA LEU A 348 38.73 9.35 -33.96
C LEU A 348 39.04 8.09 -33.14
N GLY A 349 38.32 6.99 -33.36
CA GLY A 349 38.54 5.72 -32.67
C GLY A 349 38.19 5.79 -31.18
N GLU A 350 38.86 4.97 -30.38
CA GLU A 350 38.71 5.00 -28.91
C GLU A 350 39.25 6.30 -28.30
N GLY A 351 38.56 6.80 -27.29
CA GLY A 351 38.92 8.05 -26.62
C GLY A 351 37.74 8.69 -25.89
N ASN A 352 38.00 9.81 -25.21
CA ASN A 352 37.00 10.57 -24.48
C ASN A 352 36.75 11.94 -25.14
N TYR A 353 35.77 12.00 -26.04
CA TYR A 353 35.43 13.21 -26.77
C TYR A 353 33.92 13.33 -26.99
N ALA A 354 33.46 14.53 -27.35
CA ALA A 354 32.06 14.95 -27.42
C ALA A 354 31.12 13.95 -28.14
N ALA A 355 31.51 13.49 -29.33
CA ALA A 355 30.71 12.53 -30.10
C ALA A 355 30.63 11.15 -29.42
N LYS A 356 31.77 10.61 -28.95
CA LYS A 356 31.81 9.29 -28.29
C LYS A 356 30.99 9.27 -27.01
N VAL A 357 31.15 10.28 -26.14
CA VAL A 357 30.42 10.31 -24.87
C VAL A 357 28.90 10.37 -25.07
N CYS A 358 28.42 11.07 -26.11
CA CYS A 358 27.00 11.08 -26.45
C CYS A 358 26.53 9.69 -26.96
N SER A 359 27.33 9.03 -27.80
CA SER A 359 27.00 7.73 -28.39
C SER A 359 26.96 6.55 -27.41
N THR A 360 27.58 6.69 -26.24
CA THR A 360 27.61 5.63 -25.22
C THR A 360 26.47 5.74 -24.20
N ILE A 361 25.61 6.76 -24.31
CA ILE A 361 24.53 6.99 -23.37
C ILE A 361 23.47 5.90 -23.53
N SER A 362 23.06 5.34 -22.39
CA SER A 362 21.90 4.46 -22.26
C SER A 362 20.87 5.15 -21.37
N ALA A 363 19.72 5.52 -21.94
CA ALA A 363 18.61 6.12 -21.20
C ALA A 363 17.29 5.59 -21.75
N GLY A 364 16.36 5.19 -20.88
CA GLY A 364 15.08 4.60 -21.28
C GLY A 364 15.18 3.31 -22.11
N ASN A 365 16.27 2.54 -21.95
CA ASN A 365 16.63 1.39 -22.81
C ASN A 365 16.98 1.73 -24.26
N TYR A 366 17.29 3.00 -24.55
CA TYR A 366 17.75 3.48 -25.84
C TYR A 366 19.26 3.76 -25.83
N PHE A 367 19.93 3.47 -26.95
CA PHE A 367 21.40 3.48 -27.10
C PHE A 367 21.87 4.31 -28.31
N ASP A 368 20.97 5.07 -28.91
CA ASP A 368 21.10 5.81 -30.17
C ASP A 368 21.17 7.34 -29.96
N TRP A 369 21.58 7.76 -28.77
CA TRP A 369 21.90 9.14 -28.43
C TRP A 369 23.14 9.62 -29.20
N HIS A 370 23.15 10.88 -29.61
CA HIS A 370 24.22 11.45 -30.43
C HIS A 370 24.40 12.95 -30.21
N LEU A 371 25.51 13.48 -30.71
CA LEU A 371 25.83 14.90 -30.61
C LEU A 371 25.09 15.67 -31.71
N PRO A 372 24.34 16.74 -31.39
CA PRO A 372 23.52 17.46 -32.36
C PRO A 372 24.39 18.12 -33.43
N SER A 373 23.90 18.19 -34.67
CA SER A 373 24.47 19.04 -35.71
C SER A 373 24.37 20.52 -35.33
N LYS A 374 25.05 21.39 -36.09
CA LYS A 374 25.00 22.84 -35.86
C LYS A 374 23.56 23.37 -35.84
N ASP A 375 22.70 22.96 -36.77
CA ASP A 375 21.35 23.50 -36.85
C ASP A 375 20.41 22.84 -35.81
N GLU A 376 20.62 21.57 -35.47
CA GLU A 376 19.92 20.92 -34.34
C GLU A 376 20.25 21.60 -33.00
N LEU A 377 21.51 21.98 -32.78
CA LEU A 377 21.94 22.72 -31.60
C LEU A 377 21.28 24.10 -31.52
N ASN A 378 20.99 24.73 -32.66
CA ASN A 378 20.26 25.98 -32.69
C ASN A 378 18.78 25.80 -32.30
N ILE A 379 18.15 24.69 -32.68
CA ILE A 379 16.78 24.39 -32.26
C ILE A 379 16.73 24.07 -30.77
N LEU A 380 17.76 23.40 -30.22
CA LEU A 380 17.91 23.25 -28.77
C LEU A 380 17.96 24.63 -28.08
N TYR A 381 18.75 25.57 -28.61
CA TYR A 381 18.81 26.94 -28.07
C TYR A 381 17.44 27.62 -28.07
N GLN A 382 16.70 27.50 -29.17
CA GLN A 382 15.36 28.08 -29.31
C GLN A 382 14.36 27.50 -28.29
N ASN A 383 14.51 26.20 -27.95
CA ASN A 383 13.66 25.48 -26.99
C ASN A 383 14.29 25.34 -25.59
N LYS A 384 15.38 26.07 -25.30
CA LYS A 384 16.17 25.83 -24.08
C LYS A 384 15.39 25.99 -22.77
N ALA A 385 14.38 26.87 -22.78
CA ALA A 385 13.56 27.14 -21.62
C ALA A 385 12.67 25.95 -21.22
N MET A 386 12.16 25.19 -22.20
CA MET A 386 11.33 24.01 -21.93
C MET A 386 12.15 22.76 -21.62
N ILE A 387 13.33 22.61 -22.23
CA ILE A 387 14.22 21.46 -21.99
C ILE A 387 14.88 21.58 -20.61
N GLY A 388 15.28 22.79 -20.22
CA GLY A 388 15.82 23.08 -18.88
C GLY A 388 17.31 22.71 -18.70
N ASN A 389 17.83 23.12 -17.54
CA ASN A 389 19.16 22.76 -17.00
C ASN A 389 20.36 22.98 -17.96
N PHE A 390 20.28 24.01 -18.79
CA PHE A 390 21.43 24.48 -19.55
C PHE A 390 22.31 25.42 -18.73
N THR A 391 23.60 25.41 -19.03
CA THR A 391 24.57 26.37 -18.49
C THR A 391 24.77 27.54 -19.46
N SER A 392 25.20 28.69 -18.94
CA SER A 392 25.57 29.86 -19.75
C SER A 392 26.96 29.70 -20.36
N TYR A 393 27.15 28.65 -21.17
CA TYR A 393 28.44 28.31 -21.76
C TYR A 393 28.29 27.91 -23.24
N ASN A 394 29.42 27.63 -23.88
CA ASN A 394 29.44 27.08 -25.23
C ASN A 394 29.13 25.57 -25.19
N TYR A 395 28.42 25.12 -26.22
CA TYR A 395 28.05 23.73 -26.44
C TYR A 395 28.58 23.28 -27.79
N TRP A 396 29.18 22.10 -27.83
CA TRP A 396 29.65 21.52 -29.09
C TRP A 396 28.48 21.02 -29.94
N SER A 397 28.60 21.21 -31.25
CA SER A 397 27.87 20.43 -32.24
C SER A 397 28.76 19.34 -32.84
N SER A 398 28.19 18.38 -33.55
CA SER A 398 28.91 17.36 -34.30
C SER A 398 29.45 17.85 -35.64
N SER A 399 29.13 19.09 -36.04
CA SER A 399 29.55 19.68 -37.31
C SER A 399 30.99 20.21 -37.25
N GLU A 400 31.89 19.55 -37.97
CA GLU A 400 33.25 19.98 -38.27
C GLU A 400 33.24 21.21 -39.20
N SER A 401 34.06 22.23 -38.90
CA SER A 401 34.22 23.41 -39.77
C SER A 401 35.51 23.35 -40.57
N THR A 402 36.61 22.97 -39.93
CA THR A 402 37.91 22.74 -40.56
C THR A 402 38.61 21.59 -39.82
N THR A 403 39.75 21.12 -40.33
CA THR A 403 40.53 20.08 -39.66
C THR A 403 40.80 20.37 -38.18
N SER A 404 41.01 21.65 -37.80
CA SER A 404 41.32 22.05 -36.42
C SER A 404 40.15 22.69 -35.65
N LYS A 405 39.00 22.97 -36.30
CA LYS A 405 37.87 23.68 -35.68
C LYS A 405 36.53 22.98 -35.89
N ALA A 406 35.67 23.06 -34.88
CA ALA A 406 34.29 22.59 -34.93
C ALA A 406 33.31 23.72 -34.57
N TRP A 407 32.04 23.56 -34.95
CA TRP A 407 30.98 24.49 -34.60
C TRP A 407 30.53 24.32 -33.16
N CYS A 408 30.38 25.44 -32.45
CA CYS A 408 29.76 25.51 -31.14
C CYS A 408 28.71 26.63 -31.09
N GLN A 409 27.81 26.54 -30.12
CA GLN A 409 26.84 27.59 -29.82
C GLN A 409 26.87 27.98 -28.35
N ASN A 410 26.87 29.28 -28.09
CA ASN A 410 26.71 29.79 -26.73
C ASN A 410 25.23 29.76 -26.35
N LEU A 411 24.81 28.92 -25.40
CA LEU A 411 23.39 28.78 -25.07
C LEU A 411 22.85 29.92 -24.17
N SER A 412 23.70 30.85 -23.73
CA SER A 412 23.25 32.10 -23.11
C SER A 412 22.78 33.09 -24.18
N THR A 413 23.64 33.36 -25.16
CA THR A 413 23.47 34.44 -26.16
C THR A 413 22.87 33.98 -27.49
N GLY A 414 22.93 32.68 -27.80
CA GLY A 414 22.52 32.11 -29.09
C GLY A 414 23.58 32.20 -30.19
N SER A 415 24.71 32.86 -29.93
CA SER A 415 25.78 33.03 -30.93
C SER A 415 26.39 31.69 -31.35
N GLN A 416 26.48 31.46 -32.66
CA GLN A 416 27.18 30.32 -33.26
C GLN A 416 28.52 30.76 -33.85
N ASN A 417 29.57 30.00 -33.58
CA ASN A 417 30.92 30.28 -34.07
C ASN A 417 31.77 28.99 -34.09
N THR A 418 32.92 29.05 -34.72
CA THR A 418 33.86 27.92 -34.79
C THR A 418 34.97 28.07 -33.77
N GLN A 419 35.37 26.98 -33.11
CA GLN A 419 36.40 26.98 -32.07
C GLN A 419 37.35 25.79 -32.22
N TYR A 420 38.54 25.88 -31.63
CA TYR A 420 39.51 24.79 -31.67
C TYR A 420 38.97 23.53 -30.99
N LYS A 421 39.14 22.37 -31.65
CA LYS A 421 38.54 21.10 -31.22
C LYS A 421 39.02 20.61 -29.85
N ASN A 422 40.21 21.04 -29.41
CA ASN A 422 40.77 20.70 -28.10
C ASN A 422 40.32 21.64 -26.98
N ASN A 423 39.41 22.59 -27.24
CA ASN A 423 38.77 23.36 -26.18
C ASN A 423 37.71 22.53 -25.47
N THR A 424 37.51 22.79 -24.18
CA THR A 424 36.51 22.10 -23.36
C THR A 424 35.19 22.88 -23.36
N TYR A 425 34.13 22.29 -23.94
CA TYR A 425 32.77 22.86 -23.96
C TYR A 425 31.72 21.82 -23.58
N ARG A 426 30.51 22.27 -23.26
CA ARG A 426 29.41 21.38 -22.87
C ARG A 426 28.87 20.60 -24.05
N VAL A 427 28.14 19.53 -23.74
CA VAL A 427 27.41 18.75 -24.74
C VAL A 427 26.04 18.40 -24.18
N ARG A 428 25.05 18.44 -25.05
CA ARG A 428 23.69 18.00 -24.78
C ARG A 428 23.38 16.93 -25.82
N ALA A 429 23.19 15.68 -25.38
CA ALA A 429 22.86 14.61 -26.29
C ALA A 429 21.41 14.72 -26.74
N ILE A 430 21.19 14.39 -28.01
CA ILE A 430 19.86 14.29 -28.63
C ILE A 430 19.66 12.90 -29.21
N ARG A 431 18.42 12.54 -29.47
CA ARG A 431 18.03 11.25 -30.05
C ARG A 431 16.88 11.48 -31.04
N ARG A 432 16.85 10.71 -32.12
CA ARG A 432 15.79 10.75 -33.13
C ARG A 432 14.89 9.52 -33.03
N PHE A 433 13.59 9.66 -33.30
CA PHE A 433 12.64 8.55 -33.33
C PHE A 433 11.45 8.78 -34.25
#